data_AF-A0A8T4M6Q0-F1
#
_entry.id   AF-A0A8T4M6Q0-F1
#
_cell.length_a   1.000
_cell.length_b   1.000
_cell.length_c   1.000
_cell.angle_alpha   90.00
_cell.angle_beta   90.00
_cell.angle_gamma   90.00
#
_symmetry.space_group_name_H-M   'P 1'
#
loop_
_entity.id
_entity.type
_entity.pdbx_description
1 polymer ?
#
loop_
_entity_poly.entity_id
_entity_poly.type
_entity_poly.pdbx_seq_one_letter_code
_entity_poly.pdbx_strand_id
1 'polypeptide(L)'
;MPSIRVDLPKKVTGEALEQACVKAAEDMGYGTRTKDKFYERYSLGSIHHHIDYGETNIRIGNLIPALGVRGIRKGKDQDSFFIWTGWPAGFASSKRVREYLSAVSKYLP
;
A
#
# COMPACT_ATOMS: atom_id res chain seq x y z
N MET A 1 12.00 6.09 8.79
CA MET A 1 12.59 5.02 7.95
C MET A 1 12.14 5.24 6.53
N PRO A 2 13.01 5.03 5.52
CA PRO A 2 12.71 5.42 4.15
C PRO A 2 11.62 4.54 3.56
N SER A 3 10.52 5.18 3.15
CA SER A 3 9.58 4.62 2.21
C SER A 3 10.06 4.94 0.80
N ILE A 4 10.17 3.93 -0.05
CA ILE A 4 10.55 4.05 -1.45
C ILE A 4 9.29 4.42 -2.23
N ARG A 5 9.27 5.59 -2.87
CA ARG A 5 8.21 5.97 -3.80
C ARG A 5 8.32 5.13 -5.07
N VAL A 6 7.19 4.62 -5.54
CA VAL A 6 7.06 3.86 -6.77
C VAL A 6 6.07 4.60 -7.66
N ASP A 7 6.55 5.13 -8.77
CA ASP A 7 5.71 5.80 -9.75
C ASP A 7 5.08 4.79 -10.71
N LEU A 8 3.83 5.03 -11.08
CA LEU A 8 3.06 4.19 -12.00
C LEU A 8 3.13 4.79 -13.41
N PRO A 9 3.32 3.97 -14.45
CA PRO A 9 3.42 4.46 -15.83
C PRO A 9 2.10 5.06 -16.34
N LYS A 10 0.99 4.72 -15.70
CA LYS A 10 -0.34 5.30 -15.95
C LYS A 10 -1.14 5.31 -14.65
N LYS A 11 -2.15 6.17 -14.59
CA LYS A 11 -3.05 6.24 -13.45
C LYS A 11 -3.89 4.96 -13.38
N VAL A 12 -4.05 4.43 -12.17
CA VAL A 12 -4.95 3.32 -11.85
C VAL A 12 -5.77 3.66 -10.62
N THR A 13 -6.95 3.05 -10.47
CA THR A 13 -7.74 3.24 -9.25
C THR A 13 -7.05 2.61 -8.04
N GLY A 14 -7.29 3.14 -6.84
CA GLY A 14 -6.74 2.55 -5.63
C GLY A 14 -7.16 1.11 -5.37
N GLU A 15 -8.38 0.74 -5.77
CA GLU A 15 -8.88 -0.63 -5.70
C GLU A 15 -8.08 -1.56 -6.62
N ALA A 16 -7.83 -1.14 -7.86
CA ALA A 16 -7.04 -1.93 -8.80
C ALA A 16 -5.59 -2.08 -8.31
N LEU A 17 -5.01 -1.01 -7.75
CA LEU A 17 -3.67 -1.06 -7.18
C LEU A 17 -3.57 -1.99 -5.96
N GLU A 18 -4.56 -1.93 -5.06
CA GLU A 18 -4.63 -2.85 -3.91
C GLU A 18 -4.72 -4.30 -4.37
N GLN A 19 -5.63 -4.60 -5.32
CA GLN A 19 -5.81 -5.94 -5.86
C GLN A 19 -4.52 -6.44 -6.54
N ALA A 20 -3.85 -5.60 -7.32
CA ALA A 20 -2.59 -5.96 -7.96
C ALA A 20 -1.49 -6.27 -6.93
N CYS A 21 -1.42 -5.49 -5.85
CA CYS A 21 -0.48 -5.73 -4.75
C CYS A 21 -0.76 -7.04 -4.01
N VAL A 22 -2.03 -7.32 -3.70
CA VAL A 22 -2.43 -8.54 -3.00
C VAL A 22 -2.14 -9.77 -3.86
N LYS A 23 -2.58 -9.77 -5.12
CA LYS A 23 -2.33 -10.89 -6.05
C LYS A 23 -0.83 -11.15 -6.26
N ALA A 24 -0.04 -10.09 -6.40
CA ALA A 24 1.42 -10.22 -6.52
C ALA A 24 2.06 -10.86 -5.28
N ALA A 25 1.58 -10.54 -4.08
CA ALA A 25 2.06 -11.16 -2.86
C ALA A 25 1.69 -12.65 -2.79
N GLU A 26 0.45 -12.99 -3.11
CA GLU A 26 -0.06 -14.36 -3.14
C GLU A 26 0.73 -15.22 -4.14
N ASP A 27 0.97 -14.71 -5.34
CA ASP A 27 1.80 -15.34 -6.38
C ASP A 27 3.23 -15.64 -5.92
N MET A 28 3.77 -14.79 -5.06
CA MET A 28 5.09 -14.97 -4.48
C MET A 28 5.10 -15.86 -3.24
N GLY A 29 3.94 -16.43 -2.86
CA GLY A 29 3.78 -17.28 -1.69
C GLY A 29 3.76 -16.52 -0.36
N TYR A 30 3.41 -15.23 -0.38
CA TYR A 30 3.28 -14.42 0.82
C TYR A 30 1.82 -14.21 1.21
N GLY A 31 1.58 -14.26 2.52
CA GLY A 31 0.36 -13.75 3.12
C GLY A 31 0.30 -12.22 3.05
N THR A 32 -0.93 -11.69 3.10
CA THR A 32 -1.18 -10.25 3.15
C THR A 32 -2.10 -9.90 4.30
N ARG A 33 -1.85 -8.76 4.92
CA ARG A 33 -2.75 -8.16 5.91
C ARG A 33 -3.00 -6.71 5.55
N THR A 34 -4.19 -6.44 5.05
CA THR A 34 -4.64 -5.10 4.67
C THR A 34 -5.23 -4.38 5.88
N LYS A 35 -4.91 -3.09 6.04
CA LYS A 35 -5.47 -2.21 7.07
C LYS A 35 -5.77 -0.84 6.49
N ASP A 36 -7.04 -0.46 6.57
CA ASP A 36 -7.48 0.90 6.25
C ASP A 36 -7.17 1.85 7.40
N LYS A 37 -6.72 3.05 7.06
CA LYS A 37 -6.40 4.13 7.98
C LYS A 37 -7.38 5.27 7.74
N PHE A 38 -8.01 5.72 8.82
CA PHE A 38 -8.90 6.87 8.84
C PHE A 38 -8.22 8.03 9.56
N TYR A 39 -8.56 9.26 9.17
CA TYR A 39 -8.10 10.48 9.78
C TYR A 39 -9.28 11.17 10.43
N GLU A 40 -9.13 11.50 11.70
CA GLU A 40 -10.09 12.31 12.45
C GLU A 40 -9.75 13.78 12.24
N ARG A 41 -10.77 14.58 11.91
CA ARG A 41 -10.66 16.03 11.75
C ARG A 41 -11.79 16.71 12.50
N TYR A 42 -11.48 17.85 13.11
CA TYR A 42 -12.45 18.72 13.77
C TYR A 42 -12.53 20.05 13.03
N SER A 43 -13.74 20.49 12.72
CA SER A 43 -14.00 21.79 12.10
C SER A 43 -14.44 22.80 13.17
N LEU A 44 -13.85 24.00 13.18
CA LEU A 44 -14.23 25.09 14.10
C LEU A 44 -15.27 26.02 13.45
N GLY A 45 -16.24 26.46 14.24
CA GLY A 45 -17.45 27.19 13.81
C GLY A 45 -18.74 26.52 14.31
N SER A 46 -18.67 25.20 14.43
CA SER A 46 -19.55 24.29 15.19
C SER A 46 -18.74 23.00 15.30
N ILE A 47 -18.49 22.48 16.51
CA ILE A 47 -17.59 21.32 16.69
C ILE A 47 -18.21 20.12 15.98
N HIS A 48 -17.77 19.90 14.75
CA HIS A 48 -18.14 18.75 13.93
C HIS A 48 -16.95 17.82 13.87
N HIS A 49 -17.18 16.59 14.30
CA HIS A 49 -16.22 15.50 14.18
C HIS A 49 -16.40 14.82 12.83
N HIS A 50 -15.34 14.80 12.03
CA HIS A 50 -15.29 14.13 10.73
C HIS A 50 -14.31 12.97 10.79
N ILE A 51 -14.71 11.83 10.25
CA ILE A 51 -13.84 10.66 10.05
C ILE A 51 -13.71 10.46 8.56
N ASP A 52 -12.53 10.74 8.02
CA ASP A 52 -12.25 10.61 6.61
C ASP A 52 -11.39 9.39 6.34
N TYR A 53 -11.71 8.67 5.27
CA TYR A 53 -10.80 7.63 4.77
C TYR A 53 -9.50 8.28 4.28
N GLY A 54 -8.38 7.75 4.79
CA GLY A 54 -7.04 8.24 4.51
C GLY A 54 -6.33 7.44 3.42
N GLU A 55 -6.01 6.20 3.75
CA GLU A 55 -5.30 5.27 2.89
C GLU A 55 -5.46 3.82 3.36
N THR A 56 -5.15 2.89 2.48
CA THR A 56 -5.00 1.47 2.74
C THR A 56 -3.52 1.14 2.81
N ASN A 57 -3.13 0.44 3.88
CA ASN A 57 -1.79 -0.07 4.08
C ASN A 57 -1.81 -1.59 4.01
N ILE A 58 -0.93 -2.18 3.21
CA ILE A 58 -0.82 -3.63 3.06
C ILE A 58 0.47 -4.09 3.71
N ARG A 59 0.39 -5.00 4.66
CA ARG A 59 1.56 -5.69 5.19
C ARG A 59 1.70 -7.01 4.45
N ILE A 60 2.88 -7.26 3.89
CA ILE A 60 3.17 -8.43 3.08
C ILE A 60 4.21 -9.27 3.79
N GLY A 61 3.95 -10.56 3.92
CA GLY A 61 4.76 -11.52 4.65
C GLY A 61 3.90 -12.44 5.50
N ASN A 62 4.53 -13.49 6.01
CA ASN A 62 3.85 -14.51 6.81
C ASN A 62 3.96 -14.15 8.30
N LEU A 63 4.68 -14.95 9.08
CA LEU A 63 4.91 -14.67 10.50
C LEU A 63 5.71 -13.37 10.72
N ILE A 64 6.69 -13.12 9.86
CA ILE A 64 7.50 -11.90 9.86
C ILE A 64 7.14 -11.09 8.61
N PRO A 65 6.83 -9.78 8.75
CA PRO A 65 6.58 -8.93 7.59
C PRO A 65 7.84 -8.83 6.72
N ALA A 66 7.69 -9.11 5.43
CA ALA A 66 8.72 -8.90 4.43
C ALA A 66 8.78 -7.42 4.02
N LEU A 67 7.63 -6.81 3.73
CA LEU A 67 7.53 -5.39 3.37
C LEU A 67 6.12 -4.85 3.59
N GLY A 68 5.98 -3.53 3.59
CA GLY A 68 4.69 -2.84 3.58
C GLY A 68 4.47 -2.07 2.29
N VAL A 69 3.24 -2.04 1.82
CA VAL A 69 2.75 -1.14 0.76
C VAL A 69 1.89 -0.06 1.41
N ARG A 70 2.06 1.19 1.00
CA ARG A 70 1.37 2.35 1.57
C ARG A 70 0.96 3.36 0.52
N GLY A 71 0.12 4.32 0.94
CA GLY A 71 -0.33 5.41 0.10
C GLY A 71 -1.50 5.04 -0.80
N ILE A 72 -2.05 3.82 -0.69
CA ILE A 72 -3.16 3.38 -1.53
C ILE A 72 -4.42 4.14 -1.10
N ARG A 73 -5.06 4.89 -2.00
CA ARG A 73 -6.30 5.63 -1.72
C ARG A 73 -7.44 5.07 -2.57
N LYS A 74 -8.34 4.31 -1.96
CA LYS A 74 -9.60 3.84 -2.55
C LYS A 74 -10.46 5.02 -3.04
N GLY A 75 -11.22 4.83 -4.12
CA GLY A 75 -12.07 5.83 -4.75
C GLY A 75 -11.31 6.97 -5.45
N LYS A 76 -9.99 6.85 -5.61
CA LYS A 76 -9.14 7.85 -6.26
C LYS A 76 -8.19 7.19 -7.25
N ASP A 77 -7.87 7.93 -8.31
CA ASP A 77 -6.76 7.60 -9.19
C ASP A 77 -5.43 7.79 -8.47
N GLN A 78 -4.50 6.89 -8.76
CA GLN A 78 -3.15 6.91 -8.22
C GLN A 78 -2.12 6.87 -9.33
N ASP A 79 -1.15 7.77 -9.22
CA ASP A 79 0.03 7.85 -10.07
C ASP A 79 1.28 7.26 -9.40
N SER A 80 1.18 6.92 -8.11
CA SER A 80 2.29 6.46 -7.31
C SER A 80 1.82 5.79 -6.03
N PHE A 81 2.70 5.03 -5.41
CA PHE A 81 2.53 4.46 -4.07
C PHE A 81 3.88 4.30 -3.39
N PHE A 82 3.91 3.73 -2.19
CA PHE A 82 5.14 3.58 -1.42
C PHE A 82 5.38 2.15 -0.96
N ILE A 83 6.63 1.68 -1.08
CA ILE A 83 7.13 0.47 -0.44
C ILE A 83 7.90 0.87 0.82
N TRP A 84 7.57 0.27 1.96
CA TRP A 84 8.30 0.45 3.22
C TRP A 84 8.95 -0.88 3.65
N THR A 85 10.28 -0.88 3.71
CA THR A 85 11.13 -1.99 4.17
C THR A 85 11.87 -1.65 5.46
N GLY A 86 11.15 -1.32 6.53
CA GLY A 86 11.71 -1.16 7.86
C GLY A 86 10.74 -1.56 8.95
N TRP A 87 11.22 -1.85 10.16
CA TRP A 87 10.36 -2.19 11.29
C TRP A 87 9.33 -1.08 11.57
N PRO A 88 8.04 -1.39 11.78
CA PRO A 88 7.41 -2.72 11.83
C PRO A 88 6.75 -3.16 10.50
N ALA A 89 7.04 -2.49 9.38
CA ALA A 89 6.48 -2.79 8.07
C ALA A 89 7.15 -3.99 7.37
N GLY A 90 8.41 -4.27 7.67
CA GLY A 90 9.11 -5.50 7.27
C GLY A 90 10.57 -5.28 6.89
N PHE A 91 11.27 -6.37 6.58
CA PHE A 91 12.66 -6.35 6.12
C PHE A 91 12.78 -7.08 4.77
N ALA A 92 12.87 -6.32 3.69
CA ALA A 92 13.11 -6.86 2.36
C ALA A 92 14.39 -6.23 1.77
N SER A 93 15.19 -7.07 1.11
CA SER A 93 16.32 -6.59 0.31
C SER A 93 15.82 -5.88 -0.96
N SER A 94 16.66 -5.04 -1.55
CA SER A 94 16.32 -4.38 -2.83
C SER A 94 16.00 -5.39 -3.94
N LYS A 95 16.63 -6.57 -3.93
CA LYS A 95 16.30 -7.67 -4.86
C LYS A 95 14.85 -8.12 -4.69
N ARG A 96 14.42 -8.39 -3.45
CA ARG A 96 13.05 -8.82 -3.15
C ARG A 96 12.02 -7.74 -3.48
N VAL A 97 12.34 -6.47 -3.22
CA VAL A 97 11.47 -5.36 -3.62
C VAL A 97 11.27 -5.33 -5.13
N ARG A 98 12.34 -5.50 -5.94
CA ARG A 98 12.22 -5.57 -7.40
C ARG A 98 11.41 -6.77 -7.88
N GLU A 99 11.61 -7.94 -7.30
CA GLU A 99 10.81 -9.14 -7.60
C GLU A 99 9.32 -8.88 -7.35
N TYR A 100 9.00 -8.28 -6.20
CA TYR A 100 7.63 -7.91 -5.86
C TYR A 100 7.02 -6.90 -6.83
N LEU A 101 7.73 -5.81 -7.12
CA LEU A 101 7.26 -4.80 -8.08
C LEU A 101 7.08 -5.38 -9.49
N SER A 102 7.94 -6.32 -9.90
CA SER A 102 7.80 -7.04 -11.16
C SER A 102 6.62 -8.00 -11.17
N ALA A 103 6.16 -8.49 -10.02
CA ALA A 103 4.93 -9.28 -9.91
C ALA A 103 3.70 -8.36 -9.95
N VAL A 104 3.72 -7.23 -9.24
CA VAL A 104 2.65 -6.22 -9.25
C VAL A 104 2.37 -5.73 -10.67
N SER A 105 3.40 -5.46 -11.48
CA SER A 105 3.22 -4.95 -12.84
C SER A 105 2.43 -5.87 -13.78
N LYS A 106 2.35 -7.18 -13.48
CA LYS A 106 1.55 -8.13 -14.26
C LYS A 106 0.05 -8.01 -13.99
N TYR A 107 -0.32 -7.43 -12.86
CA TYR A 107 -1.69 -7.33 -12.37
C TYR A 107 -2.25 -5.91 -12.44
N LEU A 108 -1.42 -4.92 -12.77
CA LEU A 108 -1.90 -3.58 -13.03
C LEU A 108 -2.72 -3.57 -14.34
N PRO A 109 -3.92 -2.97 -14.34
CA PRO A 109 -4.73 -2.82 -15.55
C PRO A 109 -4.04 -1.93 -16.57
#